data_AF-T2JN63-F1
#
_entry.id   AF-T2JN63-F1
#
_cell.length_a   1.000
_cell.length_b   1.000
_cell.length_c   1.000
_cell.angle_alpha   90.00
_cell.angle_beta   90.00
_cell.angle_gamma   90.00
#
_symmetry.space_group_name_H-M   'P 1'
#
loop_
_entity.id
_entity.type
_entity.pdbx_description
1 polymer ?
#
loop_
_entity_poly.entity_id
_entity_poly.type
_entity_poly.pdbx_seq_one_letter_code
_entity_poly.pdbx_strand_id
1 'polypeptide(L)'
;MHFVFNILDQEIDKIKQQWKVMPGTVGVRTAKNKSRIPDLVILSETQCQEIREMSTAVLESPPLLAVEIVSSNNPDDDYHYKRSEYAVREIPEYWIIDPKTKKVSILLLVSGFYEVAEFTQEQEIKSSLFPELKLTVKQIFEL
;
A
#
# COMPACT_ATOMS: atom_id res chain seq x y z
N MET A 1 0.23 12.28 -1.36
CA MET A 1 -0.22 11.19 -0.47
C MET A 1 -1.55 11.45 0.23
N HIS A 2 -1.80 12.66 0.75
CA HIS A 2 -3.05 13.00 1.45
C HIS A 2 -4.34 12.66 0.67
N PHE A 3 -4.36 12.87 -0.65
CA PHE A 3 -5.51 12.50 -1.47
C PHE A 3 -5.78 11.01 -1.54
N VAL A 4 -4.74 10.20 -1.78
CA VAL A 4 -4.87 8.73 -1.81
C VAL A 4 -5.37 8.24 -0.45
N PHE A 5 -4.85 8.79 0.65
CA PHE A 5 -5.36 8.53 2.00
C PHE A 5 -6.87 8.79 2.09
N ASN A 6 -7.33 9.98 1.71
CA ASN A 6 -8.73 10.36 1.83
C ASN A 6 -9.66 9.47 1.00
N ILE A 7 -9.23 9.08 -0.20
CA ILE A 7 -10.02 8.18 -1.06
C ILE A 7 -10.11 6.79 -0.43
N LEU A 8 -9.00 6.22 0.04
CA LEU A 8 -8.99 4.90 0.67
C LEU A 8 -9.83 4.89 1.95
N ASP A 9 -9.76 5.94 2.76
CA ASP A 9 -10.57 6.07 4.00
C ASP A 9 -12.07 6.12 3.66
N GLN A 10 -12.45 6.88 2.63
CA GLN A 10 -13.83 6.92 2.14
C GLN A 10 -14.31 5.57 1.57
N GLU A 11 -13.46 4.83 0.86
CA GLU A 11 -13.84 3.50 0.37
C GLU A 11 -14.05 2.51 1.51
N ILE A 12 -13.21 2.55 2.56
CA ILE A 12 -13.38 1.74 3.77
C ILE A 12 -14.75 2.01 4.41
N ASP A 13 -15.14 3.29 4.54
CA ASP A 13 -16.45 3.68 5.07
C ASP A 13 -17.61 3.15 4.22
N LYS A 14 -17.49 3.21 2.88
CA LYS A 14 -18.51 2.70 1.95
C LYS A 14 -18.74 1.20 2.10
N ILE A 15 -17.66 0.43 2.25
CA ILE A 15 -17.74 -1.02 2.44
C ILE A 15 -18.02 -1.42 3.90
N LYS A 16 -18.15 -0.44 4.80
CA LYS A 16 -18.49 -0.60 6.23
C LYS A 16 -17.53 -1.53 6.97
N GLN A 17 -16.25 -1.51 6.59
CA GLN A 17 -15.21 -2.26 7.29
C GLN A 17 -14.64 -1.44 8.44
N GLN A 18 -14.19 -2.11 9.51
CA GLN A 18 -13.51 -1.48 10.64
C GLN A 18 -12.01 -1.30 10.40
N TRP A 19 -11.59 -1.20 9.13
CA TRP A 19 -10.20 -1.03 8.75
C TRP A 19 -9.75 0.42 8.97
N LYS A 20 -8.43 0.65 8.99
CA LYS A 20 -7.86 2.00 9.10
C LYS A 20 -6.72 2.21 8.14
N VAL A 21 -6.73 3.36 7.46
CA VAL A 21 -5.57 3.87 6.73
C VAL A 21 -4.62 4.54 7.72
N MET A 22 -3.34 4.15 7.71
CA MET A 22 -2.30 4.72 8.58
C MET A 22 -1.17 5.30 7.73
N PRO A 23 -0.87 6.61 7.85
CA PRO A 23 0.20 7.23 7.07
C PRO A 23 1.54 7.16 7.77
N GLY A 24 2.58 6.68 7.09
CA GLY A 24 4.01 6.87 7.42
C GLY A 24 4.45 6.63 8.87
N THR A 25 3.70 5.85 9.65
CA THR A 25 3.86 5.73 11.11
C THR A 25 3.90 4.28 11.59
N VAL A 26 3.48 3.34 10.74
CA VAL A 26 3.42 1.92 11.06
C VAL A 26 4.48 1.19 10.23
N GLY A 27 5.41 0.56 10.91
CA GLY A 27 6.40 -0.31 10.29
C GLY A 27 5.81 -1.67 9.94
N VAL A 28 6.37 -2.33 8.93
CA VAL A 28 6.13 -3.73 8.60
C VAL A 28 7.44 -4.47 8.77
N ARG A 29 7.46 -5.50 9.64
CA ARG A 29 8.61 -6.39 9.78
C ARG A 29 8.87 -7.10 8.46
N THR A 30 10.07 -7.00 7.89
CA THR A 30 10.46 -7.70 6.65
C THR A 30 11.58 -8.72 6.85
N ALA A 31 12.31 -8.65 7.97
CA ALA A 31 13.22 -9.69 8.45
C ALA A 31 13.47 -9.53 9.95
N LYS A 32 14.11 -10.51 10.61
CA LYS A 32 14.34 -10.54 12.08
C LYS A 32 14.71 -9.19 12.72
N ASN A 33 15.57 -8.40 12.05
CA ASN A 33 16.00 -7.07 12.52
C ASN A 33 15.81 -5.99 11.44
N LYS A 34 14.87 -6.18 10.52
CA LYS A 34 14.59 -5.24 9.42
C LYS A 34 13.09 -4.96 9.34
N SER A 35 12.74 -3.70 9.19
CA SER A 35 11.38 -3.27 8.90
C SER A 35 11.40 -2.17 7.85
N ARG A 36 10.29 -2.03 7.14
CA ARG A 36 10.03 -0.88 6.26
C ARG A 36 8.88 -0.08 6.85
N ILE A 37 8.83 1.22 6.58
CA ILE A 37 7.69 2.06 6.92
C ILE A 37 7.10 2.50 5.58
N PRO A 38 6.00 1.87 5.12
CA PRO A 38 5.33 2.30 3.91
C PRO A 38 4.73 3.69 4.10
N ASP A 39 4.55 4.42 2.99
CA ASP A 39 3.94 5.75 3.03
C ASP A 39 2.48 5.69 3.49
N LEU A 40 1.74 4.65 3.09
CA LEU A 40 0.43 4.29 3.66
C LEU A 40 0.33 2.78 3.87
N VAL A 41 -0.41 2.38 4.90
CA VAL A 41 -0.90 1.01 5.07
C VAL A 41 -2.38 0.99 5.40
N ILE A 42 -3.08 -0.08 5.02
CA ILE A 42 -4.42 -0.38 5.52
C ILE A 42 -4.34 -1.53 6.50
N LEU A 43 -4.84 -1.30 7.71
CA LEU A 43 -4.84 -2.26 8.80
C LEU A 43 -6.23 -2.82 9.04
N SER A 44 -6.31 -4.10 9.40
CA SER A 44 -7.53 -4.69 9.96
C SER A 44 -7.81 -4.15 11.37
N GLU A 45 -9.03 -4.36 11.87
CA GLU A 45 -9.39 -4.00 13.24
C GLU A 45 -8.46 -4.67 14.27
N THR A 46 -8.15 -5.95 14.08
CA THR A 46 -7.24 -6.69 14.96
C THR A 46 -5.84 -6.08 14.96
N GLN A 47 -5.30 -5.73 13.78
CA GLN A 47 -4.00 -5.07 13.69
C GLN A 47 -4.01 -3.69 14.37
N CYS A 48 -5.12 -2.94 14.27
CA CYS A 48 -5.27 -1.69 14.99
C CYS A 48 -5.28 -1.86 16.51
N GLN A 49 -5.81 -2.97 17.02
CA GLN A 49 -5.77 -3.30 18.44
C GLN A 49 -4.35 -3.71 18.86
N GLU A 50 -3.69 -4.58 18.09
CA GLU A 50 -2.32 -5.03 18.33
C GLU A 50 -1.35 -3.85 18.48
N ILE A 51 -1.34 -2.92 17.52
CA ILE A 51 -0.37 -1.81 17.54
C ILE A 51 -0.57 -0.84 18.72
N ARG A 52 -1.77 -0.76 19.32
CA ARG A 52 -2.03 0.10 20.48
C ARG A 52 -1.33 -0.38 21.73
N GLU A 53 -1.03 -1.68 21.81
CA GLU A 53 -0.36 -2.30 22.94
C GLU A 53 1.17 -2.33 22.77
N MET A 54 1.67 -1.96 21.58
CA MET A 54 3.08 -1.99 21.25
C MET A 54 3.79 -0.68 21.62
N SER A 55 5.01 -0.80 22.15
CA SER A 55 5.90 0.36 22.35
C SER A 55 6.41 0.97 21.04
N THR A 56 6.38 0.20 19.96
CA THR A 56 6.72 0.64 18.60
C THR A 56 5.79 -0.07 17.64
N ALA A 57 5.03 0.69 16.85
CA ALA A 57 4.04 0.15 15.92
C ALA A 57 4.71 -0.50 14.70
N VAL A 58 5.26 -1.71 14.88
CA VAL A 58 5.83 -2.54 13.79
C VAL A 58 5.03 -3.82 13.70
N LEU A 59 4.33 -4.01 12.60
CA LEU A 59 3.49 -5.18 12.38
C LEU A 59 4.33 -6.43 12.12
N GLU A 60 4.00 -7.49 12.86
CA GLU A 60 4.49 -8.85 12.70
C GLU A 60 3.52 -9.73 11.88
N SER A 61 2.32 -9.23 11.56
CA SER A 61 1.38 -9.74 10.53
C SER A 61 1.38 -8.86 9.26
N PRO A 62 1.03 -9.36 8.06
CA PRO A 62 0.98 -8.52 6.87
C PRO A 62 -0.20 -7.55 6.93
N PRO A 63 -0.03 -6.25 6.63
CA PRO A 63 -1.17 -5.34 6.44
C PRO A 63 -2.03 -5.79 5.26
N LEU A 64 -3.27 -5.28 5.18
CA LEU A 64 -4.17 -5.55 4.06
C LEU A 64 -3.69 -4.90 2.75
N LEU A 65 -3.07 -3.73 2.86
CA LEU A 65 -2.48 -2.98 1.74
C LEU A 65 -1.25 -2.24 2.23
N ALA A 66 -0.21 -2.20 1.40
CA ALA A 66 0.89 -1.23 1.52
C ALA A 66 0.91 -0.32 0.28
N VAL A 67 1.23 0.97 0.46
CA VAL A 67 1.40 1.93 -0.63
C VAL A 67 2.73 2.65 -0.46
N GLU A 68 3.49 2.74 -1.53
CA GLU A 68 4.78 3.45 -1.59
C GLU A 68 4.75 4.46 -2.73
N ILE A 69 5.38 5.61 -2.49
CA ILE A 69 5.74 6.57 -3.54
C ILE A 69 7.19 6.31 -3.91
N VAL A 70 7.44 6.12 -5.21
CA VAL A 70 8.79 5.91 -5.71
C VAL A 70 9.71 7.03 -5.25
N SER A 71 10.80 6.65 -4.58
CA SER A 71 11.79 7.62 -4.14
C SER A 71 12.50 8.24 -5.34
N SER A 72 12.63 9.57 -5.36
CA SER A 72 13.37 10.28 -6.42
C SER A 72 14.86 9.89 -6.47
N ASN A 73 15.40 9.36 -5.37
CA ASN A 73 16.84 9.08 -5.22
C ASN A 73 17.21 7.62 -5.46
N ASN A 74 16.26 6.68 -5.35
CA ASN A 74 16.54 5.25 -5.54
C ASN A 74 15.31 4.48 -6.06
N PRO A 75 14.93 4.67 -7.34
CA PRO A 75 13.73 4.02 -7.90
C PRO A 75 13.80 2.49 -7.86
N ASP A 76 14.99 1.91 -7.99
CA ASP A 76 15.18 0.46 -8.02
C ASP A 76 14.83 -0.22 -6.68
N ASP A 77 14.92 0.48 -5.54
CA ASP A 77 14.50 -0.07 -4.23
C ASP A 77 13.00 -0.39 -4.23
N ASP A 78 12.19 0.49 -4.79
CA ASP A 78 10.73 0.33 -4.86
C ASP A 78 10.34 -0.78 -5.85
N TYR A 79 10.97 -0.82 -7.02
CA TYR A 79 10.62 -1.78 -8.08
C TYR A 79 11.13 -3.22 -7.83
N HIS A 80 12.25 -3.39 -7.10
CA HIS A 80 12.89 -4.70 -6.96
C HIS A 80 12.99 -5.18 -5.50
N TYR A 81 13.61 -4.41 -4.62
CA TYR A 81 13.91 -4.86 -3.26
C TYR A 81 12.66 -4.89 -2.37
N LYS A 82 11.91 -3.79 -2.28
CA LYS A 82 10.67 -3.72 -1.47
C LYS A 82 9.63 -4.72 -1.94
N ARG A 83 9.43 -4.84 -3.25
CA ARG A 83 8.51 -5.83 -3.85
C ARG A 83 8.80 -7.26 -3.37
N SER A 84 10.07 -7.66 -3.36
CA SER A 84 10.45 -9.01 -2.91
C SER A 84 10.25 -9.18 -1.40
N GLU A 85 10.60 -8.16 -0.61
CA GLU A 85 10.41 -8.17 0.84
C GLU A 85 8.93 -8.24 1.25
N TYR A 86 8.06 -7.49 0.57
CA TYR A 86 6.61 -7.51 0.81
C TYR A 86 5.95 -8.80 0.32
N ALA A 87 6.45 -9.42 -0.75
CA ALA A 87 5.98 -10.72 -1.21
C ALA A 87 6.30 -11.83 -0.21
N VAL A 88 7.55 -11.88 0.29
CA VAL A 88 7.96 -12.79 1.37
C VAL A 88 7.12 -12.56 2.62
N ARG A 89 6.69 -11.32 2.84
CA ARG A 89 5.85 -10.95 3.98
C ARG A 89 4.37 -11.25 3.78
N GLU A 90 3.98 -11.70 2.59
CA GLU A 90 2.61 -12.06 2.23
C GLU A 90 1.62 -10.89 2.29
N ILE A 91 2.07 -9.67 1.97
CA ILE A 91 1.14 -8.53 1.83
C ILE A 91 0.30 -8.77 0.56
N PRO A 92 -1.04 -8.91 0.64
CA PRO A 92 -1.85 -9.39 -0.47
C PRO A 92 -1.94 -8.38 -1.62
N GLU A 93 -1.92 -7.08 -1.32
CA GLU A 93 -1.94 -6.01 -2.32
C GLU A 93 -0.88 -4.95 -1.97
N TYR A 94 -0.13 -4.52 -2.98
CA TYR A 94 0.92 -3.51 -2.84
C TYR A 94 0.84 -2.50 -3.99
N TRP A 95 0.80 -1.21 -3.66
CA TRP A 95 0.73 -0.14 -4.66
C TRP A 95 2.05 0.62 -4.73
N ILE A 96 2.51 0.86 -5.96
CA ILE A 96 3.66 1.71 -6.26
C ILE A 96 3.16 2.91 -7.07
N ILE A 97 3.27 4.10 -6.49
CA ILE A 97 2.92 5.36 -7.14
C ILE A 97 4.23 6.02 -7.60
N ASP A 98 4.40 6.22 -8.90
CA ASP A 98 5.60 6.83 -9.48
C ASP A 98 5.29 8.24 -10.03
N PRO A 99 5.63 9.31 -9.30
CA PRO A 99 5.38 10.68 -9.76
C PRO A 99 6.22 11.08 -10.97
N LYS A 100 7.38 10.46 -11.17
CA LYS A 100 8.29 10.79 -12.28
C LYS A 100 7.74 10.30 -13.60
N THR A 101 7.20 9.08 -13.61
CA THR A 101 6.61 8.48 -14.81
C THR A 101 5.09 8.67 -14.90
N LYS A 102 4.47 9.27 -13.87
CA LYS A 102 3.01 9.42 -13.73
C LYS A 102 2.28 8.09 -13.92
N LYS A 103 2.77 7.07 -13.22
CA LYS A 103 2.31 5.69 -13.29
C LYS A 103 1.88 5.21 -11.91
N VAL A 104 0.86 4.37 -11.86
CA VAL A 104 0.52 3.58 -10.68
C VAL A 104 0.59 2.11 -11.03
N SER A 105 1.31 1.34 -10.21
CA SER A 105 1.39 -0.12 -10.34
C SER A 105 0.66 -0.75 -9.17
N ILE A 106 -0.28 -1.65 -9.48
CA ILE A 106 -1.00 -2.46 -8.49
C ILE A 106 -0.42 -3.86 -8.56
N LEU A 107 0.09 -4.34 -7.42
CA LEU A 107 0.75 -5.63 -7.30
C LEU A 107 -0.13 -6.54 -6.43
N LEU A 108 -0.59 -7.65 -7.01
CA LEU A 108 -1.42 -8.66 -6.32
C LEU A 108 -0.61 -9.91 -6.06
N LEU A 109 -0.60 -10.38 -4.83
CA LEU A 109 0.18 -11.56 -4.44
C LEU A 109 -0.52 -12.83 -4.92
N VAL A 110 0.11 -13.56 -5.84
CA VAL A 110 -0.37 -14.81 -6.41
C VAL A 110 0.73 -15.86 -6.29
N SER A 111 0.46 -16.94 -5.54
CA SER A 111 1.40 -18.05 -5.37
C SER A 111 2.82 -17.63 -4.91
N GLY A 112 2.90 -16.66 -4.01
CA GLY A 112 4.16 -16.16 -3.44
C GLY A 112 4.89 -15.10 -4.30
N PHE A 113 4.34 -14.72 -5.45
CA PHE A 113 4.89 -13.68 -6.32
C PHE A 113 3.84 -12.62 -6.61
N TYR A 114 4.28 -11.37 -6.79
CA TYR A 114 3.36 -10.33 -7.23
C TYR A 114 3.13 -10.38 -8.74
N GLU A 115 1.87 -10.43 -9.16
CA GLU A 115 1.45 -10.04 -10.50
C GLU A 115 1.25 -8.52 -10.55
N VAL A 116 1.63 -7.87 -11.65
CA VAL A 116 1.65 -6.40 -11.77
C VAL A 116 0.65 -5.96 -12.81
N ALA A 117 -0.21 -5.01 -12.46
CA ALA A 117 -0.99 -4.22 -13.40
C ALA A 117 -0.54 -2.75 -13.32
N GLU A 118 -0.14 -2.17 -14.45
CA GLU A 118 0.31 -0.79 -14.54
C GLU A 118 -0.75 0.08 -15.21
N PHE A 119 -0.96 1.27 -14.65
CA PHE A 119 -1.96 2.24 -15.08
C PHE A 119 -1.32 3.61 -15.27
N THR A 120 -1.80 4.36 -16.24
CA THR A 120 -1.34 5.71 -16.59
C THR A 120 -2.51 6.60 -17.01
N GLN A 121 -2.32 7.91 -16.97
CA GLN A 121 -3.26 8.90 -17.50
C GLN A 121 -4.72 8.68 -17.00
N GLU A 122 -5.71 8.63 -17.88
CA GLU A 122 -7.12 8.43 -17.55
C GLU A 122 -7.49 7.00 -17.16
N GLN A 123 -6.56 6.04 -17.13
CA GLN A 123 -6.88 4.66 -16.75
C GLN A 123 -7.28 4.59 -15.27
N GLU A 124 -8.41 3.92 -15.01
CA GLU A 124 -8.84 3.58 -13.66
C GLU A 124 -7.98 2.46 -13.08
N ILE A 125 -7.46 2.68 -11.87
CA ILE A 125 -6.76 1.63 -11.13
C ILE A 125 -7.75 0.54 -10.72
N LYS A 126 -7.27 -0.71 -10.66
CA LYS A 126 -8.08 -1.86 -10.25
C LYS A 126 -7.50 -2.46 -8.97
N SER A 127 -8.24 -2.31 -7.88
CA SER A 127 -7.89 -2.84 -6.55
C SER A 127 -8.70 -4.09 -6.26
N SER A 128 -8.09 -5.11 -5.66
CA SER A 128 -8.81 -6.28 -5.17
C SER A 128 -9.50 -5.99 -3.84
N LEU A 129 -8.91 -5.13 -3.00
CA LEU A 129 -9.54 -4.66 -1.76
C LEU A 129 -10.78 -3.79 -2.03
N PHE A 130 -10.74 -2.98 -3.09
CA PHE A 130 -11.82 -2.05 -3.45
C PHE A 130 -12.26 -2.24 -4.91
N PRO A 131 -13.05 -3.28 -5.24
CA PRO A 131 -13.44 -3.59 -6.62
C PRO A 131 -14.23 -2.48 -7.33
N GLU A 132 -14.96 -1.66 -6.56
CA GLU A 132 -15.79 -0.56 -7.07
C GLU A 132 -15.05 0.80 -7.09
N LEU A 133 -13.75 0.83 -6.78
CA LEU A 133 -12.96 2.05 -6.74
C LEU A 133 -12.90 2.72 -8.12
N LYS A 134 -13.39 3.96 -8.18
CA LYS A 134 -13.32 4.82 -9.37
C LYS A 134 -12.26 5.90 -9.18
N LEU A 135 -11.01 5.50 -9.29
CA LEU A 135 -9.84 6.39 -9.19
C LEU A 135 -8.95 6.22 -10.41
N THR A 136 -8.76 7.32 -11.15
CA THR A 136 -7.84 7.36 -12.29
C THR A 136 -6.45 7.81 -11.86
N VAL A 137 -5.44 7.40 -12.61
CA VAL A 137 -4.04 7.83 -12.36
C VAL A 137 -3.89 9.34 -12.48
N LYS A 138 -4.61 9.96 -13.41
CA LYS A 138 -4.69 11.41 -13.57
C LYS A 138 -5.10 12.12 -12.28
N GLN A 139 -6.17 11.65 -11.64
CA GLN A 139 -6.65 12.24 -10.38
C GLN A 139 -5.62 12.16 -9.25
N ILE A 140 -4.76 11.13 -9.25
CA ILE A 140 -3.69 10.99 -8.25
C ILE A 140 -2.61 12.09 -8.42
N PHE A 141 -2.37 12.55 -9.65
CA PHE A 141 -1.29 13.49 -9.96
C PHE A 141 -1.72 14.94 -10.28
N GLU A 142 -3.01 15.22 -10.45
CA GLU A 142 -3.55 16.54 -10.82
C GLU A 142 -4.15 17.34 -9.65
N LEU A 143 -3.53 17.26 -8.47
CA LEU A 143 -3.89 18.11 -7.32
C LEU A 143 -2.97 19.30 -7.16
#